data_AF-A0AAD8DMF7-F1
#
_entry.id   AF-A0AAD8DMF7-F1
#
_cell.length_a   1.000
_cell.length_b   1.000
_cell.length_c   1.000
_cell.angle_alpha   90.00
_cell.angle_beta   90.00
_cell.angle_gamma   90.00
#
_symmetry.space_group_name_H-M   'P 1'
#
loop_
_entity.id
_entity.type
_entity.pdbx_description
1 polymer ?
#
loop_
_entity_poly.entity_id
_entity_poly.type
_entity_poly.pdbx_seq_one_letter_code
_entity_poly.pdbx_strand_id
1 'polypeptide(L)'
;MIEDRTINLPSPDSLPRRHIPIPYFFVGDSAFALSENLMKPYAGAHPKGTSKRVFNYRLSRARRTVENAFGIISSVFRVLRKPMLLQPDKAELVVMAIVLLHNYLRRHSRNTYMNDTEDEVTNEDTRRQNNEDMRSLLPMRNIPRRSPAHLNAIRDELSDYFMKEGKVHWQDRCS
;
A
#
# COMPACT_ATOMS: atom_id res chain seq x y z
N MET A 1 11.90 -7.33 -11.92
CA MET A 1 10.45 -7.63 -12.06
C MET A 1 9.62 -6.42 -12.47
N ILE A 2 9.51 -5.34 -11.68
CA ILE A 2 8.71 -4.15 -12.11
C ILE A 2 9.40 -3.39 -13.25
N GLU A 3 10.74 -3.30 -13.21
CA GLU A 3 11.53 -2.57 -14.22
C GLU A 3 11.64 -3.34 -15.56
N ASP A 4 11.45 -4.66 -15.54
CA ASP A 4 11.60 -5.53 -16.73
C ASP A 4 10.32 -5.62 -17.58
N ARG A 5 9.25 -4.89 -17.22
CA ARG A 5 7.93 -4.91 -17.88
C ARG A 5 7.31 -6.31 -18.05
N THR A 6 7.72 -7.28 -17.24
CA THR A 6 7.20 -8.66 -17.30
C THR A 6 5.84 -8.82 -16.63
N ILE A 7 5.40 -7.79 -15.89
CA ILE A 7 4.07 -7.74 -15.30
C ILE A 7 3.12 -7.18 -16.37
N ASN A 8 2.15 -8.00 -16.79
CA ASN A 8 1.11 -7.62 -17.77
C ASN A 8 0.12 -6.61 -17.16
N LEU A 9 0.57 -5.38 -16.94
CA LEU A 9 -0.29 -4.28 -16.51
C LEU A 9 -1.17 -3.83 -17.69
N PRO A 10 -2.43 -3.43 -17.44
CA PRO A 10 -3.26 -2.85 -18.48
C PRO A 10 -2.64 -1.56 -19.03
N SER A 11 -3.01 -1.22 -20.27
CA SER A 11 -2.63 0.07 -20.86
C SER A 11 -3.17 1.24 -20.03
N PRO A 12 -2.48 2.39 -20.00
CA PRO A 12 -2.93 3.57 -19.29
C PRO A 12 -4.36 3.98 -19.66
N ASP A 13 -5.14 4.37 -18.66
CA ASP A 13 -6.53 4.83 -18.83
C ASP A 13 -6.73 6.16 -18.13
N SER A 14 -7.68 6.94 -18.62
CA SER A 14 -7.98 8.27 -18.09
C SER A 14 -8.85 8.16 -16.84
N LEU A 15 -8.60 9.03 -15.85
CA LEU A 15 -9.48 9.12 -14.68
C LEU A 15 -10.88 9.60 -15.10
N PRO A 16 -11.94 9.26 -14.34
CA PRO A 16 -13.27 9.77 -14.59
C PRO A 16 -13.26 11.30 -14.73
N ARG A 17 -13.80 11.80 -15.85
CA ARG A 17 -13.87 13.24 -16.18
C ARG A 17 -12.50 13.92 -16.38
N ARG A 18 -11.44 13.16 -16.65
CA ARG A 18 -10.13 13.67 -17.10
C ARG A 18 -9.79 13.08 -18.47
N HIS A 19 -8.85 13.71 -19.16
CA HIS A 19 -8.39 13.31 -20.49
C HIS A 19 -6.92 12.87 -20.51
N ILE A 20 -6.19 13.09 -19.41
CA ILE A 20 -4.80 12.69 -19.28
C ILE A 20 -4.79 11.21 -18.88
N PRO A 21 -4.25 10.31 -19.73
CA PRO A 21 -4.16 8.90 -19.38
C PRO A 21 -3.15 8.71 -18.25
N ILE A 22 -3.53 7.91 -17.26
CA ILE A 22 -2.70 7.59 -16.10
C ILE A 22 -2.33 6.10 -16.18
N PRO A 23 -1.04 5.76 -16.09
CA PRO A 23 -0.63 4.36 -16.04
C PRO A 23 -1.15 3.68 -14.77
N TYR A 24 -1.43 2.38 -14.86
CA TYR A 24 -1.65 1.58 -13.65
C TYR A 24 -0.36 1.47 -12.86
N PHE A 25 -0.44 1.62 -11.54
CA PHE A 25 0.73 1.63 -10.65
C PHE A 25 0.48 0.85 -9.36
N PHE A 26 1.57 0.35 -8.80
CA PHE A 26 1.64 -0.14 -7.44
C PHE A 26 1.77 1.03 -6.46
N VAL A 27 1.24 0.83 -5.26
CA VAL A 27 1.39 1.81 -4.17
C VAL A 27 2.66 1.50 -3.38
N GLY A 28 3.61 2.42 -3.43
CA GLY A 28 4.89 2.32 -2.73
C GLY A 28 4.97 3.20 -1.49
N ASP A 29 5.87 2.81 -0.58
CA ASP A 29 6.33 3.67 0.50
C ASP A 29 7.38 4.70 0.02
N SER A 30 7.62 5.71 0.84
CA SER A 30 8.64 6.74 0.72
C SER A 30 10.05 6.21 0.47
N ALA A 31 10.38 4.99 0.91
CA ALA A 31 11.68 4.36 0.66
C ALA A 31 11.92 3.96 -0.80
N PHE A 32 10.86 3.76 -1.59
CA PHE A 32 10.99 3.38 -3.00
C PHE A 32 11.19 4.60 -3.92
N ALA A 33 11.71 4.36 -5.12
CA ALA A 33 11.78 5.37 -6.17
C ALA A 33 10.41 5.54 -6.85
N LEU A 34 10.05 6.77 -7.22
CA LEU A 34 8.88 7.02 -8.07
C LEU A 34 9.21 6.49 -9.47
N SER A 35 8.38 5.61 -10.01
CA SER A 35 8.46 5.11 -11.39
C SER A 35 7.08 5.17 -12.06
N GLU A 36 7.02 4.86 -13.35
CA GLU A 36 5.77 4.84 -14.12
C GLU A 36 4.70 3.94 -13.48
N ASN A 37 5.10 2.77 -12.97
CA ASN A 37 4.21 1.80 -12.35
C ASN A 37 4.41 1.68 -10.82
N LEU A 38 5.08 2.63 -10.17
CA LEU A 38 5.23 2.67 -8.71
C LEU A 38 5.05 4.09 -8.18
N MET A 39 3.92 4.33 -7.52
CA MET A 39 3.54 5.63 -6.98
C MET A 39 3.92 5.74 -5.50
N LYS A 40 4.64 6.81 -5.14
CA LYS A 40 5.11 7.08 -3.77
C LYS A 40 4.56 8.41 -3.23
N PRO A 41 4.48 8.59 -1.89
CA PRO A 41 4.05 9.85 -1.31
C PRO A 41 4.98 11.00 -1.68
N TYR A 42 4.47 12.23 -1.64
CA TYR A 42 5.30 13.43 -1.64
C TYR A 42 6.21 13.43 -0.42
N ALA A 43 7.46 13.85 -0.63
CA ALA A 43 8.44 13.98 0.44
C ALA A 43 8.20 15.27 1.26
N GLY A 44 8.53 15.20 2.54
CA GLY A 44 8.39 16.30 3.48
C GLY A 44 7.03 16.37 4.17
N ALA A 45 6.93 17.27 5.14
CA ALA A 45 5.69 17.58 5.81
C ALA A 45 4.86 18.57 4.97
N HIS A 46 3.55 18.32 4.87
CA HIS A 46 2.63 19.18 4.14
C HIS A 46 1.49 19.64 5.07
N PRO A 47 1.16 20.94 5.09
CA PRO A 47 0.06 21.46 5.90
C PRO A 47 -1.28 20.79 5.58
N LYS A 48 -2.18 20.79 6.56
CA LYS A 48 -3.56 20.31 6.39
C LYS A 48 -4.26 21.12 5.29
N GLY A 49 -5.10 20.44 4.51
CA GLY A 49 -5.85 21.03 3.39
C GLY A 49 -5.07 21.16 2.08
N THR A 50 -3.75 20.90 2.06
CA THR A 50 -2.99 20.89 0.80
C THR A 50 -3.26 19.64 -0.03
N SER A 51 -3.24 19.77 -1.37
CA SER A 51 -3.42 18.64 -2.29
C SER A 51 -2.43 17.50 -2.01
N LYS A 52 -1.17 17.84 -1.72
CA LYS A 52 -0.12 16.87 -1.36
C LYS A 52 -0.42 16.11 -0.07
N ARG A 53 -1.01 16.76 0.95
CA ARG A 53 -1.42 16.09 2.19
C ARG A 53 -2.57 15.12 1.93
N VAL A 54 -3.58 15.53 1.17
CA VAL A 54 -4.71 14.69 0.78
C VAL A 54 -4.23 13.48 -0.03
N PHE A 55 -3.34 13.70 -0.99
CA PHE A 55 -2.71 12.64 -1.77
C PHE A 55 -1.98 11.64 -0.88
N ASN A 56 -1.07 12.10 -0.01
CA ASN A 56 -0.33 11.24 0.90
C ASN A 56 -1.26 10.44 1.83
N TYR A 57 -2.34 11.05 2.29
CA TYR A 57 -3.34 10.39 3.12
C TYR A 57 -4.08 9.29 2.37
N ARG A 58 -4.54 9.55 1.14
CA ARG A 58 -5.20 8.54 0.31
C ARG A 58 -4.27 7.39 -0.04
N LEU A 59 -3.01 7.69 -0.34
CA LEU A 59 -1.99 6.68 -0.61
C LEU A 59 -1.73 5.81 0.63
N SER A 60 -1.64 6.43 1.81
CA SER A 60 -1.50 5.73 3.09
C SER A 60 -2.72 4.84 3.40
N ARG A 61 -3.94 5.34 3.16
CA ARG A 61 -5.18 4.56 3.30
C ARG A 61 -5.21 3.35 2.36
N ALA A 62 -4.73 3.48 1.13
CA ALA A 62 -4.61 2.36 0.21
C ALA A 62 -3.63 1.31 0.75
N ARG A 63 -2.44 1.72 1.23
CA ARG A 63 -1.46 0.82 1.86
C ARG A 63 -2.01 0.12 3.09
N ARG A 64 -2.78 0.83 3.94
CA ARG A 64 -3.36 0.27 5.15
C ARG A 64 -4.20 -0.97 4.89
N THR A 65 -4.86 -1.06 3.73
CA THR A 65 -5.62 -2.27 3.35
C THR A 65 -4.71 -3.49 3.22
N VAL A 66 -3.55 -3.31 2.59
CA VAL A 66 -2.54 -4.34 2.39
C VAL A 66 -1.85 -4.69 3.71
N GLU A 67 -1.48 -3.68 4.50
CA GLU A 67 -0.88 -3.86 5.84
C GLU A 67 -1.81 -4.63 6.78
N ASN A 68 -3.11 -4.33 6.77
CA ASN A 68 -4.10 -5.05 7.57
C ASN A 68 -4.16 -6.52 7.18
N ALA A 69 -4.19 -6.82 5.87
CA ALA A 69 -4.19 -8.19 5.38
C ALA A 69 -2.92 -8.95 5.82
N PHE A 70 -1.75 -8.34 5.67
CA PHE A 70 -0.49 -8.95 6.14
C PHE A 70 -0.43 -9.13 7.65
N GLY A 71 -1.01 -8.21 8.42
CA GLY A 71 -1.12 -8.34 9.88
C GLY A 71 -1.93 -9.58 10.29
N ILE A 72 -3.10 -9.77 9.69
CA ILE A 72 -3.95 -10.96 9.92
C ILE A 72 -3.23 -12.24 9.47
N ILE A 73 -2.65 -12.23 8.27
CA ILE A 73 -1.96 -13.40 7.74
C ILE A 73 -0.77 -13.76 8.63
N SER A 74 0.04 -12.79 9.06
CA SER A 74 1.19 -13.04 9.95
C SER A 74 0.78 -13.42 11.38
N SER A 75 -0.38 -12.96 11.85
CA SER A 75 -0.86 -13.32 13.19
C SER A 75 -1.25 -14.79 13.24
N VAL A 76 -1.91 -15.29 12.19
CA VAL A 76 -2.37 -16.68 12.06
C VAL A 76 -1.25 -17.61 11.60
N PHE A 77 -0.56 -17.25 10.52
CA PHE A 77 0.50 -18.04 9.91
C PHE A 77 1.86 -17.62 10.44
N ARG A 78 2.19 -18.13 11.63
CA ARG A 78 3.43 -17.80 12.37
C ARG A 78 4.73 -17.99 11.57
N VAL A 79 4.71 -18.80 10.51
CA VAL A 79 5.85 -18.98 9.59
C VAL A 79 6.32 -17.66 8.97
N LEU A 80 5.44 -16.66 8.81
CA LEU A 80 5.79 -15.35 8.25
C LEU A 80 6.39 -14.37 9.27
N ARG A 81 6.32 -14.69 10.58
CA ARG A 81 6.84 -13.81 11.64
C ARG A 81 8.37 -13.82 11.73
N LYS A 82 9.02 -14.82 11.14
CA LYS A 82 10.48 -14.95 11.10
C LYS A 82 10.94 -15.11 9.64
N PRO A 83 12.20 -14.75 9.32
CA PRO A 83 12.78 -15.07 8.03
C PRO A 83 12.63 -16.56 7.71
N MET A 84 12.07 -16.87 6.53
CA MET A 84 11.95 -18.24 6.06
C MET A 84 13.33 -18.74 5.63
N LEU A 85 13.89 -19.70 6.36
CA LEU A 85 15.13 -20.40 6.00
C LEU A 85 14.86 -21.49 4.95
N LEU A 86 14.19 -21.11 3.86
CA LEU A 86 13.81 -21.98 2.75
C LEU A 86 14.42 -21.45 1.46
N GLN A 87 14.59 -22.34 0.49
CA GLN A 87 14.91 -21.93 -0.88
C GLN A 87 13.77 -21.08 -1.46
N PRO A 88 14.04 -20.08 -2.32
CA PRO A 88 13.04 -19.17 -2.87
C PRO A 88 11.81 -19.89 -3.44
N ASP A 89 12.00 -20.95 -4.23
CA ASP A 89 10.91 -21.72 -4.84
C ASP A 89 9.98 -22.37 -3.80
N LYS A 90 10.55 -22.80 -2.66
CA LYS A 90 9.76 -23.38 -1.56
C LYS A 90 9.06 -22.29 -0.75
N ALA A 91 9.72 -21.15 -0.54
CA ALA A 91 9.10 -20.00 0.10
C ALA A 91 7.91 -19.48 -0.72
N GLU A 92 8.00 -19.45 -2.04
CA GLU A 92 6.91 -19.08 -2.93
C GLU A 92 5.70 -20.00 -2.77
N LEU A 93 5.91 -21.32 -2.77
CA LEU A 93 4.84 -22.31 -2.54
C LEU A 93 4.16 -22.12 -1.18
N VAL A 94 4.94 -21.86 -0.12
CA VAL A 94 4.40 -21.57 1.21
C VAL A 94 3.52 -20.33 1.20
N VAL A 95 3.99 -19.24 0.56
CA VAL A 95 3.23 -17.99 0.45
C VAL A 95 1.93 -18.21 -0.34
N MET A 96 1.97 -18.93 -1.46
CA MET A 96 0.78 -19.25 -2.25
C MET A 96 -0.23 -20.07 -1.45
N ALA A 97 0.21 -21.11 -0.73
CA ALA A 97 -0.65 -21.92 0.13
C ALA A 97 -1.30 -21.08 1.23
N ILE A 98 -0.55 -20.15 1.83
CA ILE A 98 -1.06 -19.22 2.84
C ILE A 98 -2.15 -18.30 2.25
N VAL A 99 -1.93 -17.74 1.06
CA VAL A 99 -2.92 -16.87 0.39
C VAL A 99 -4.20 -17.63 0.07
N LEU A 100 -4.09 -18.86 -0.43
CA LEU A 100 -5.24 -19.74 -0.68
C LEU A 100 -6.03 -20.01 0.60
N LEU A 101 -5.33 -20.36 1.68
CA LEU A 101 -5.96 -20.66 2.96
C LEU A 101 -6.57 -19.41 3.61
N HIS A 102 -5.92 -18.24 3.52
CA HIS A 102 -6.48 -16.96 3.93
C HIS A 102 -7.81 -16.69 3.23
N ASN A 103 -7.86 -16.85 1.91
CA ASN A 103 -9.07 -16.65 1.13
C ASN A 103 -10.19 -17.63 1.51
N TYR A 104 -9.83 -18.89 1.78
CA TYR A 104 -10.76 -19.91 2.25
C TYR A 104 -11.35 -19.55 3.62
N LEU A 105 -10.50 -19.24 4.61
CA LEU A 105 -10.92 -18.89 5.97
C LEU A 105 -11.74 -17.60 6.01
N ARG A 106 -11.37 -16.60 5.20
CA ARG A 106 -12.14 -15.35 5.07
C ARG A 106 -13.57 -15.59 4.56
N ARG A 107 -13.77 -16.60 3.72
CA ARG A 107 -15.10 -16.94 3.17
C ARG A 107 -15.93 -17.80 4.13
N HIS A 108 -15.31 -18.77 4.81
CA HIS A 108 -16.04 -19.80 5.56
C HIS A 108 -16.02 -19.61 7.09
N SER A 109 -15.13 -18.79 7.61
CA SER A 109 -14.92 -18.62 9.06
C SER A 109 -14.62 -17.16 9.43
N ARG A 110 -15.27 -16.22 8.74
CA ARG A 110 -14.96 -14.78 8.82
C ARG A 110 -14.92 -14.26 10.25
N ASN A 111 -15.93 -14.56 11.07
CA ASN A 111 -16.01 -14.03 12.43
C ASN A 111 -14.77 -14.47 13.23
N THR A 112 -14.57 -15.77 13.42
CA THR A 112 -13.41 -16.29 14.15
C THR A 112 -12.06 -15.87 13.56
N TYR A 113 -11.96 -15.74 12.23
CA TYR A 113 -10.71 -15.43 11.54
C TYR A 113 -10.36 -13.92 11.53
N MET A 114 -11.35 -13.04 11.58
CA MET A 114 -11.19 -11.57 11.43
C MET A 114 -11.50 -10.78 12.71
N ASN A 115 -11.90 -11.44 13.81
CA ASN A 115 -12.35 -10.84 15.08
C ASN A 115 -11.40 -9.78 15.68
N ASP A 116 -10.12 -9.73 15.29
CA ASP A 116 -9.14 -8.72 15.75
C ASP A 116 -9.12 -7.42 14.93
N THR A 117 -10.00 -7.25 13.93
CA THR A 117 -9.85 -6.16 12.94
C THR A 117 -11.10 -5.36 12.58
N GLU A 118 -12.26 -5.72 13.11
CA GLU A 118 -13.49 -4.93 12.94
C GLU A 118 -13.64 -3.93 14.10
N ASP A 119 -12.65 -3.05 14.28
CA ASP A 119 -12.91 -1.81 15.01
C ASP A 119 -12.20 -0.60 14.38
N GLU A 120 -13.06 0.38 14.16
CA GLU A 120 -12.81 1.75 13.77
C GLU A 120 -11.58 2.35 14.46
N VAL A 121 -10.84 3.18 13.71
CA VAL A 121 -9.93 4.21 14.24
C VAL A 121 -9.06 3.75 15.42
N THR A 122 -8.40 2.59 15.32
CA THR A 122 -7.31 2.29 16.26
C THR A 122 -6.16 3.26 16.01
N ASN A 123 -5.84 4.06 17.04
CA ASN A 123 -4.73 5.01 17.09
C ASN A 123 -3.44 4.37 16.59
N GLU A 124 -2.61 5.17 15.90
CA GLU A 124 -1.33 4.76 15.34
C GLU A 124 -0.42 4.09 16.39
N ASP A 125 -0.52 4.53 17.65
CA ASP A 125 0.29 4.05 18.77
C ASP A 125 -0.06 2.63 19.22
N THR A 126 -1.33 2.23 19.24
CA THR A 126 -1.73 0.87 19.67
C THR A 126 -1.30 -0.20 18.64
N ARG A 127 -1.19 0.18 17.36
CA ARG A 127 -0.75 -0.73 16.28
C ARG A 127 0.76 -0.94 16.26
N ARG A 128 1.55 0.06 16.70
CA ARG A 128 3.02 -0.07 16.81
C ARG A 128 3.40 -1.20 17.77
N GLN A 129 2.72 -1.31 18.91
CA GLN A 129 2.97 -2.38 19.89
C GLN A 129 2.71 -3.80 19.34
N ASN A 130 1.65 -4.01 18.55
CA ASN A 130 1.38 -5.33 17.97
C ASN A 130 2.35 -5.69 16.81
N ASN A 131 2.94 -4.68 16.16
CA ASN A 131 3.92 -4.87 15.08
C ASN A 131 5.37 -5.00 15.56
N GLU A 132 5.69 -4.67 16.83
CA GLU A 132 7.04 -4.88 17.38
C GLU A 132 7.47 -6.37 17.37
N ASP A 133 6.51 -7.29 17.34
CA ASP A 133 6.72 -8.73 17.18
C ASP A 133 6.93 -9.17 15.71
N MET A 134 6.61 -8.33 14.71
CA MET A 134 6.91 -8.56 13.29
C MET A 134 8.29 -8.01 12.92
N ARG A 135 9.35 -8.50 13.59
CA ARG A 135 10.75 -8.12 13.28
C ARG A 135 11.26 -8.67 11.93
N SER A 136 10.43 -9.32 11.13
CA SER A 136 10.84 -9.93 9.85
C SER A 136 11.01 -8.92 8.71
N LEU A 137 10.37 -7.74 8.79
CA LEU A 137 10.47 -6.70 7.78
C LEU A 137 11.49 -5.64 8.23
N LEU A 138 12.71 -5.74 7.71
CA LEU A 138 13.74 -4.73 7.95
C LEU A 138 13.34 -3.41 7.27
N PRO A 139 13.50 -2.25 7.96
CA PRO A 139 13.26 -0.96 7.35
C PRO A 139 14.18 -0.76 6.14
N MET A 140 13.60 -0.45 4.98
CA MET A 140 14.38 -0.19 3.77
C MET A 140 15.12 1.15 3.88
N ARG A 141 16.37 1.17 3.40
CA ARG A 141 17.17 2.38 3.35
C ARG A 141 16.54 3.36 2.35
N ASN A 142 16.13 4.53 2.83
CA ASN A 142 15.59 5.58 1.97
C ASN A 142 16.75 6.23 1.19
N ILE A 143 16.77 6.05 -0.14
CA ILE A 143 17.75 6.67 -1.04
C ILE A 143 17.04 7.77 -1.82
N PRO A 144 17.33 9.06 -1.57
CA PRO A 144 16.74 10.16 -2.32
C PRO A 144 17.13 10.05 -3.79
N ARG A 145 16.14 9.81 -4.67
CA ARG A 145 16.31 9.86 -6.12
C ARG A 145 15.39 10.94 -6.69
N ARG A 146 15.93 11.79 -7.56
CA ARG A 146 15.14 12.83 -8.25
C ARG A 146 14.32 12.17 -9.34
N SER A 147 13.00 12.28 -9.24
CA SER A 147 12.09 11.69 -10.21
C SER A 147 12.03 12.54 -11.49
N PRO A 148 11.97 11.93 -12.68
CA PRO A 148 11.71 12.64 -13.94
C PRO A 148 10.47 13.54 -13.85
N ALA A 149 10.49 14.68 -14.56
CA ALA A 149 9.42 15.68 -14.50
C ALA A 149 8.04 15.10 -14.84
N HIS A 150 7.96 14.22 -15.84
CA HIS A 150 6.71 13.58 -16.27
C HIS A 150 6.07 12.73 -15.16
N LEU A 151 6.85 12.01 -14.35
CA LEU A 151 6.30 11.21 -13.25
C LEU A 151 5.73 12.08 -12.13
N ASN A 152 6.34 13.24 -11.88
CA ASN A 152 5.77 14.21 -10.95
C ASN A 152 4.45 14.77 -11.50
N ALA A 153 4.36 15.04 -12.81
CA ALA A 153 3.14 15.51 -13.42
C ALA A 153 1.97 14.50 -13.28
N ILE A 154 2.23 13.19 -13.43
CA ILE A 154 1.21 12.16 -13.18
C ILE A 154 0.73 12.20 -11.73
N ARG A 155 1.66 12.33 -10.77
CA ARG A 155 1.32 12.42 -9.36
C ARG A 155 0.55 13.70 -9.02
N ASP A 156 0.92 14.81 -9.64
CA ASP A 156 0.25 16.10 -9.48
C ASP A 156 -1.17 16.04 -10.08
N GLU A 157 -1.36 15.39 -11.24
CA GLU A 157 -2.68 15.15 -11.84
C GLU A 157 -3.60 14.33 -10.91
N LEU A 158 -3.08 13.26 -10.31
CA LEU A 158 -3.80 12.49 -9.28
C LEU A 158 -4.18 13.35 -8.08
N SER A 159 -3.25 14.18 -7.61
CA SER A 159 -3.47 15.06 -6.46
C SER A 159 -4.55 16.09 -6.73
N ASP A 160 -4.57 16.65 -7.93
CA ASP A 160 -5.57 17.60 -8.37
C ASP A 160 -6.94 16.94 -8.55
N TYR A 161 -6.99 15.72 -9.10
CA TYR A 161 -8.21 14.93 -9.17
C TYR A 161 -8.80 14.66 -7.78
N PHE A 162 -7.96 14.30 -6.80
CA PHE A 162 -8.42 14.04 -5.42
C PHE A 162 -8.97 15.28 -4.72
N MET A 163 -8.57 16.48 -5.13
CA MET A 163 -9.12 17.73 -4.58
C MET A 163 -10.46 18.13 -5.23
N LYS A 164 -10.69 17.71 -6.47
CA LYS A 164 -11.85 18.10 -7.29
C LYS A 164 -12.83 16.95 -7.47
N GLU A 165 -12.87 16.35 -8.66
CA GLU A 165 -13.87 15.36 -9.07
C GLU A 165 -13.79 14.08 -8.24
N GLY A 166 -12.59 13.73 -7.78
CA GLY A 166 -12.32 12.57 -6.95
C GLY A 166 -12.44 12.83 -5.45
N LYS A 167 -12.92 13.99 -5.00
CA LYS A 167 -13.02 14.34 -3.57
C LYS A 167 -13.93 13.37 -2.82
N VAL A 168 -13.45 12.87 -1.69
CA VAL A 168 -14.22 11.98 -0.79
C VAL A 168 -14.37 12.58 0.60
N HIS A 169 -15.50 12.31 1.26
CA HIS A 169 -15.89 12.96 2.51
C HIS A 169 -14.94 12.70 3.70
N TRP A 170 -14.16 11.62 3.67
CA TRP A 170 -13.22 11.25 4.74
C TRP A 170 -11.80 11.79 4.54
N GLN A 171 -11.47 12.37 3.37
CA GLN A 171 -10.09 12.77 3.07
C GLN A 171 -9.60 13.97 3.87
N ASP A 172 -10.54 14.78 4.40
CA ASP A 172 -10.26 15.98 5.18
C ASP A 172 -10.10 15.67 6.68
N ARG A 173 -10.43 14.44 7.12
CA ARG A 173 -10.28 13.99 8.53
C ARG A 173 -8.84 13.61 8.89
N CYS A 174 -7.87 14.16 8.16
CA CYS A 174 -6.46 13.81 8.30
C CYS A 174 -5.89 14.47 9.56
N SER A 175 -5.89 13.71 10.68
CA SER A 175 -5.18 14.06 11.91
C SER A 175 -3.71 14.35 11.64
#